data_AF-A0AA39K855-F1
#
_entry.id   AF-A0AA39K855-F1
#
_cell.length_a   1.000
_cell.length_b   1.000
_cell.length_c   1.000
_cell.angle_alpha   90.00
_cell.angle_beta   90.00
_cell.angle_gamma   90.00
#
_symmetry.space_group_name_H-M   'P 1'
#
loop_
_entity.id
_entity.type
_entity.pdbx_description
1 polymer ?
#
loop_
_entity_poly.entity_id
_entity_poly.type
_entity_poly.pdbx_seq_one_letter_code
_entity_poly.pdbx_strand_id
1 'polypeptide(L)'
;MGSLLHNDALDDNGSGHVCNDCSRHLGSGQMPPLALANNMWIGKVPLELSILSLAERILIARHLPCTYLVKMYPKAEHAEHWLADDAVYLGLKGNISTHPLNTSHIAGLVSANVLPPQARVLSTVIGITFIGPRGVKMRELPRIFHVRRERVHKALL
;
A
#
# COMPACT_ATOMS: atom_id res chain seq x y z
N MET A 1 -28.30 -15.01 -20.20
CA MET A 1 -27.44 -13.94 -19.64
C MET A 1 -26.11 -14.57 -19.28
N GLY A 2 -24.99 -14.06 -19.79
CA GLY A 2 -23.66 -14.56 -19.45
C GLY A 2 -23.09 -13.81 -18.24
N SER A 3 -22.50 -14.54 -17.30
CA SER A 3 -21.74 -13.99 -16.18
C SER A 3 -20.25 -14.07 -16.51
N LEU A 4 -19.55 -12.93 -16.48
CA LEU A 4 -18.08 -12.88 -16.55
C LEU A 4 -17.51 -13.27 -15.19
N LEU A 5 -16.92 -14.47 -15.11
CA LEU A 5 -16.22 -14.96 -13.93
C LEU A 5 -14.72 -14.86 -14.13
N HIS A 6 -13.99 -14.61 -13.05
CA HIS A 6 -12.53 -14.62 -13.07
C HIS A 6 -12.03 -16.05 -13.26
N ASN A 7 -11.15 -16.29 -14.23
CA ASN A 7 -10.70 -17.64 -14.58
C ASN A 7 -10.11 -18.40 -13.39
N ASP A 8 -9.34 -17.73 -12.52
CA ASP A 8 -8.75 -18.41 -11.34
C ASP A 8 -9.79 -18.77 -10.27
N ALA A 9 -11.05 -18.34 -10.41
CA ALA A 9 -12.15 -18.72 -9.53
C ALA A 9 -12.93 -19.95 -10.04
N LEU A 10 -12.52 -20.51 -11.19
CA LEU A 10 -13.11 -21.69 -11.79
C LEU A 10 -12.16 -22.89 -11.61
N ASP A 11 -12.74 -24.07 -11.42
CA ASP A 11 -12.02 -25.33 -11.54
C ASP A 11 -11.75 -25.70 -13.01
N ASP A 12 -11.01 -26.80 -13.23
CA ASP A 12 -10.67 -27.29 -14.58
C ASP A 12 -11.90 -27.62 -15.44
N ASN A 13 -13.07 -27.78 -14.82
CA ASN A 13 -14.35 -28.04 -15.48
C ASN A 13 -15.15 -26.76 -15.74
N GLY A 14 -14.60 -25.58 -15.45
CA GLY A 14 -15.28 -24.29 -15.61
C GLY A 14 -16.36 -24.02 -14.57
N SER A 15 -16.38 -24.77 -13.46
CA SER A 15 -17.30 -24.60 -12.34
C SER A 15 -16.66 -23.78 -11.22
N GLY A 16 -17.44 -22.94 -10.55
CA GLY A 16 -16.97 -22.11 -9.45
C GLY A 16 -18.02 -21.96 -8.37
N HIS A 17 -17.59 -21.56 -7.18
CA HIS A 17 -18.50 -21.31 -6.07
C HIS A 17 -18.85 -19.82 -6.00
N VAL A 18 -20.15 -19.54 -5.84
CA VAL A 18 -20.65 -18.18 -5.58
C VAL A 18 -21.26 -18.17 -4.17
N CYS A 19 -21.01 -17.11 -3.41
CA CYS A 19 -21.65 -16.98 -2.10
C CYS A 19 -23.16 -16.73 -2.24
N ASN A 20 -23.92 -17.02 -1.19
CA ASN A 20 -25.39 -16.86 -1.18
C ASN A 20 -25.82 -15.41 -1.48
N ASP A 21 -25.08 -14.42 -0.99
CA ASP A 21 -25.39 -13.01 -1.23
C ASP A 21 -25.25 -12.65 -2.71
N CYS A 22 -24.13 -13.05 -3.34
CA CYS A 22 -23.93 -12.85 -4.77
C CYS A 22 -24.99 -13.62 -5.59
N SER A 23 -25.31 -14.86 -5.20
CA SER A 23 -26.38 -15.66 -5.84
C SER A 23 -27.74 -14.96 -5.79
N ARG A 24 -28.10 -14.34 -4.64
CA ARG A 24 -29.35 -13.60 -4.47
C ARG A 24 -29.43 -12.36 -5.37
N HIS A 25 -28.34 -11.60 -5.47
CA HIS A 25 -28.28 -10.45 -6.38
C HIS A 25 -28.39 -10.91 -7.84
N LEU A 26 -27.63 -11.95 -8.23
CA LEU A 26 -27.69 -12.50 -9.59
C LEU A 26 -29.09 -13.04 -9.94
N GLY A 27 -29.76 -13.73 -9.01
CA GLY A 27 -31.12 -14.23 -9.19
C GLY A 27 -32.18 -13.14 -9.32
N SER A 28 -31.90 -11.93 -8.81
CA SER A 28 -32.75 -10.75 -9.01
C SER A 28 -32.30 -9.89 -10.21
N GLY A 29 -31.35 -10.36 -11.02
CA GLY A 29 -30.81 -9.61 -12.17
C GLY A 29 -29.96 -8.40 -11.78
N GLN A 30 -29.50 -8.32 -10.52
CA GLN A 30 -28.67 -7.22 -10.01
C GLN A 30 -27.19 -7.64 -9.97
N MET A 31 -26.31 -6.67 -10.25
CA MET A 31 -24.86 -6.87 -10.09
C MET A 31 -24.50 -6.86 -8.59
N PRO A 32 -23.84 -7.91 -8.07
CA PRO A 32 -23.39 -7.90 -6.67
C PRO A 32 -22.49 -6.68 -6.38
N PRO A 33 -22.64 -6.00 -5.23
CA PRO A 33 -21.87 -4.79 -4.93
C PRO A 33 -20.35 -4.98 -4.93
N LEU A 34 -19.88 -6.17 -4.60
CA LEU A 34 -18.45 -6.52 -4.56
C LEU A 34 -18.00 -7.34 -5.78
N ALA A 35 -18.82 -7.41 -6.83
CA ALA A 35 -18.42 -8.09 -8.05
C ALA A 35 -17.22 -7.39 -8.68
N LEU A 36 -16.31 -8.16 -9.29
CA LEU A 36 -15.18 -7.63 -10.05
C LEU A 36 -15.65 -6.68 -11.18
N ALA A 37 -16.80 -7.01 -11.79
CA ALA A 37 -17.46 -6.16 -12.78
C ALA A 37 -17.96 -4.81 -12.24
N ASN A 38 -18.09 -4.65 -10.91
CA ASN A 38 -18.52 -3.41 -10.27
C ASN A 38 -17.33 -2.47 -9.95
N ASN A 39 -16.46 -2.22 -10.94
CA ASN A 39 -15.23 -1.43 -10.78
C ASN A 39 -14.27 -1.94 -9.67
N MET A 40 -14.41 -3.21 -9.27
CA MET A 40 -13.53 -3.85 -8.28
C MET A 40 -12.39 -4.63 -8.96
N TRP A 41 -12.46 -4.83 -10.28
CA TRP A 41 -11.39 -5.44 -11.06
C TRP A 41 -10.31 -4.40 -11.39
N ILE A 42 -9.18 -4.49 -10.69
CA ILE A 42 -8.00 -3.64 -10.95
C ILE A 42 -7.21 -4.15 -12.17
N GLY A 43 -7.42 -5.42 -12.57
CA GLY A 43 -6.63 -6.06 -13.61
C GLY A 43 -5.24 -6.47 -13.13
N LYS A 44 -4.38 -6.82 -14.09
CA LYS A 44 -2.95 -7.06 -13.81
C LYS A 44 -2.30 -5.71 -13.48
N VAL A 45 -1.68 -5.63 -12.31
CA VAL A 45 -0.93 -4.44 -11.90
C VAL A 45 0.31 -4.31 -12.82
N PRO A 46 0.50 -3.17 -13.52
CA PRO A 46 1.69 -2.92 -14.32
C PRO A 46 2.99 -3.08 -13.50
N LEU A 47 4.07 -3.49 -14.18
CA LEU A 47 5.36 -3.71 -13.54
C LEU A 47 5.87 -2.45 -12.84
N GLU A 48 5.62 -1.29 -13.45
CA GLU A 48 6.01 0.03 -12.97
C GLU A 48 5.39 0.33 -11.60
N LEU A 49 4.17 -0.16 -11.34
CA LEU A 49 3.46 0.01 -10.07
C LEU A 49 3.81 -1.07 -9.04
N SER A 50 4.07 -2.30 -9.48
CA SER A 50 4.29 -3.44 -8.58
C SER A 50 5.60 -3.33 -7.79
N ILE A 51 6.62 -2.71 -8.38
CA ILE A 51 7.99 -2.60 -7.82
C ILE A 51 8.24 -1.34 -6.98
N LEU A 52 7.23 -0.50 -6.80
CA LEU A 52 7.36 0.74 -6.03
C LEU A 52 7.51 0.46 -4.53
N SER A 53 8.39 1.23 -3.88
CA SER A 53 8.55 1.25 -2.42
C SER A 53 7.32 1.84 -1.72
N LEU A 54 7.20 1.69 -0.41
CA LEU A 54 6.09 2.28 0.35
C LEU A 54 6.01 3.80 0.13
N ALA A 55 7.16 4.49 0.22
CA ALA A 55 7.23 5.93 0.00
C ALA A 55 6.81 6.32 -1.43
N GLU A 56 7.25 5.57 -2.43
CA GLU A 56 6.90 5.82 -3.84
C GLU A 56 5.41 5.60 -4.10
N ARG A 57 4.82 4.53 -3.56
CA ARG A 57 3.37 4.25 -3.66
C ARG A 57 2.55 5.38 -3.07
N ILE A 58 2.96 5.94 -1.93
CA ILE A 58 2.30 7.08 -1.29
C ILE A 58 2.39 8.33 -2.18
N LEU A 59 3.53 8.57 -2.83
CA LEU A 59 3.68 9.72 -3.74
C LEU A 59 2.85 9.64 -5.01
N ILE A 60 2.52 8.45 -5.49
CA ILE A 60 1.67 8.30 -6.69
C ILE A 60 0.20 8.04 -6.35
N ALA A 61 -0.12 7.93 -5.06
CA ALA A 61 -1.47 7.60 -4.62
C ALA A 61 -2.42 8.79 -4.83
N ARG A 62 -3.53 8.55 -5.51
CA ARG A 62 -4.63 9.52 -5.66
C ARG A 62 -5.37 9.75 -4.33
N HIS A 63 -5.36 8.75 -3.47
CA HIS A 63 -5.97 8.80 -2.14
C HIS A 63 -4.93 8.41 -1.11
N LEU A 64 -4.66 9.32 -0.17
CA LEU A 64 -3.73 9.08 0.92
C LEU A 64 -4.48 8.52 2.13
N PRO A 65 -3.94 7.48 2.79
CA PRO A 65 -4.45 7.07 4.08
C PRO A 65 -4.06 8.07 5.16
N CYS A 66 -4.68 7.90 6.32
CA CYS A 66 -4.48 8.75 7.47
C CYS A 66 -3.00 8.82 7.92
N THR A 67 -2.42 7.67 8.27
CA THR A 67 -1.02 7.57 8.68
C THR A 67 -0.54 6.13 8.53
N TYR A 68 0.69 5.93 8.05
CA TYR A 68 1.43 4.69 8.14
C TYR A 68 2.38 4.76 9.33
N LEU A 69 2.11 3.96 10.37
CA LEU A 69 3.03 3.79 11.49
C LEU A 69 3.92 2.58 11.24
N VAL A 70 5.19 2.86 10.95
CA VAL A 70 6.21 1.83 10.74
C VAL A 70 7.01 1.66 12.02
N LYS A 71 6.90 0.47 12.62
CA LYS A 71 7.76 0.04 13.72
C LYS A 71 8.93 -0.75 13.18
N MET A 72 10.14 -0.29 13.48
CA MET A 72 11.37 -0.95 13.10
C MET A 72 12.01 -1.63 14.31
N TYR A 73 12.33 -2.92 14.15
CA TYR A 73 12.97 -3.74 15.17
C TYR A 73 14.33 -4.21 14.67
N PRO A 74 15.38 -4.21 15.52
CA PRO A 74 16.68 -4.76 15.17
C PRO A 74 16.57 -6.27 14.95
N LYS A 75 17.33 -6.79 13.96
CA LYS A 75 17.33 -8.20 13.57
C LYS A 75 17.94 -9.16 14.61
N ALA A 76 18.78 -8.69 15.54
CA ALA A 76 19.36 -9.50 16.62
C ALA A 76 19.87 -8.65 17.80
N GLU A 77 20.02 -9.26 18.98
CA GLU A 77 20.81 -8.70 20.08
C GLU A 77 22.27 -8.55 19.62
N HIS A 78 22.86 -7.36 19.80
CA HIS A 78 24.21 -6.98 19.31
C HIS A 78 24.33 -6.72 17.79
N ALA A 79 23.24 -6.47 17.06
CA ALA A 79 23.28 -6.02 15.66
C ALA A 79 23.86 -4.59 15.46
N GLU A 80 24.43 -3.99 16.50
CA GLU A 80 24.97 -2.63 16.56
C GLU A 80 26.13 -2.42 15.58
N HIS A 81 26.85 -3.49 15.23
CA HIS A 81 27.94 -3.45 14.26
C HIS A 81 27.47 -3.49 12.80
N TRP A 82 26.23 -3.92 12.53
CA TRP A 82 25.70 -4.14 11.18
C TRP A 82 24.89 -2.95 10.65
N LEU A 83 25.06 -1.77 11.24
CA LEU A 83 24.39 -0.51 10.87
C LEU A 83 24.66 -0.03 9.43
N ALA A 84 25.57 -0.68 8.70
CA ALA A 84 25.96 -0.30 7.34
C ALA A 84 25.10 -0.95 6.25
N ASP A 85 24.23 -1.91 6.57
CA ASP A 85 23.47 -2.65 5.54
C ASP A 85 21.96 -2.62 5.76
N ASP A 86 21.21 -2.61 4.65
CA ASP A 86 19.73 -2.73 4.58
C ASP A 86 19.17 -4.00 5.26
N ALA A 87 20.06 -4.87 5.76
CA ALA A 87 19.77 -6.15 6.37
C ALA A 87 19.28 -6.10 7.82
N VAL A 88 19.20 -4.93 8.47
CA VAL A 88 18.93 -4.79 9.94
C VAL A 88 17.45 -4.94 10.34
N TYR A 89 16.49 -4.86 9.41
CA TYR A 89 15.06 -4.83 9.75
C TYR A 89 14.29 -5.96 9.04
N LEU A 90 14.12 -7.10 9.72
CA LEU A 90 13.47 -8.29 9.12
C LEU A 90 11.93 -8.27 9.17
N GLY A 91 11.31 -7.18 9.62
CA GLY A 91 9.85 -7.13 9.73
C GLY A 91 9.30 -5.72 9.78
N LEU A 92 8.72 -5.27 8.67
CA LEU A 92 7.82 -4.12 8.66
C LEU A 92 6.50 -4.53 9.33
N LYS A 93 6.43 -4.47 10.67
CA LYS A 93 5.15 -4.67 11.36
C LYS A 93 4.42 -3.32 11.44
N GLY A 94 3.71 -3.01 10.36
CA GLY A 94 2.81 -1.86 10.33
C GLY A 94 1.54 -2.15 11.12
N ASN A 95 1.15 -1.25 12.01
CA ASN A 95 -0.23 -1.19 12.51
C ASN A 95 -0.96 -0.13 11.68
N ILE A 96 -2.08 -0.48 11.05
CA ILE A 96 -3.00 0.52 10.51
C ILE A 96 -3.91 0.92 11.66
N SER A 97 -3.72 2.14 12.18
CA SER A 97 -4.60 2.72 13.19
C SER A 97 -5.30 3.92 12.59
N THR A 98 -6.57 3.73 12.21
CA THR A 98 -7.42 4.77 11.63
C THR A 98 -7.83 5.73 12.75
N HIS A 99 -7.19 6.89 12.83
CA HIS A 99 -7.61 8.00 13.70
C HIS A 99 -8.29 9.06 12.83
N PRO A 100 -9.35 9.74 13.31
CA PRO A 100 -9.95 10.85 12.59
C PRO A 100 -8.92 11.98 12.47
N LEU A 101 -8.48 12.25 11.25
CA LEU A 101 -7.57 13.35 10.96
C LEU A 101 -8.34 14.61 10.61
N ASN A 102 -7.69 15.75 10.91
CA ASN A 102 -8.12 17.02 10.39
C ASN A 102 -7.83 17.08 8.88
N THR A 103 -8.81 16.66 8.08
CA THR A 103 -8.77 16.60 6.62
C THR A 103 -8.37 17.94 6.00
N SER A 104 -8.67 19.08 6.64
CA SER A 104 -8.28 20.41 6.15
C SER A 104 -6.76 20.59 6.07
N HIS A 105 -5.98 19.95 6.95
CA HIS A 105 -4.52 20.08 7.00
C HIS A 105 -3.82 19.23 5.92
N ILE A 106 -4.46 18.15 5.47
CA ILE A 106 -3.92 17.24 4.43
C ILE A 106 -4.46 17.59 3.04
N ALA A 107 -5.69 18.12 2.96
CA ALA A 107 -6.31 18.54 1.70
C ALA A 107 -5.45 19.57 0.95
N GLY A 108 -4.78 20.48 1.67
CA GLY A 108 -3.84 21.43 1.06
C GLY A 108 -2.55 20.81 0.51
N LEU A 109 -2.20 19.59 0.94
CA LEU A 109 -0.99 18.88 0.50
C LEU A 109 -1.25 17.98 -0.71
N VAL A 110 -2.52 17.70 -1.02
CA VAL A 110 -2.95 16.83 -2.14
C VAL A 110 -3.82 17.66 -3.07
N SER A 111 -3.21 18.42 -3.98
CA SER A 111 -3.96 18.97 -5.11
C SER A 111 -4.47 17.79 -5.95
N ALA A 112 -5.78 17.60 -6.02
CA ALA A 112 -6.41 16.40 -6.61
C ALA A 112 -6.02 16.08 -8.06
N ASN A 113 -5.39 17.02 -8.76
CA ASN A 113 -5.07 16.92 -10.19
C ASN A 113 -3.56 16.94 -10.52
N VAL A 114 -2.66 16.98 -9.53
CA VAL A 114 -1.21 17.02 -9.80
C VAL A 114 -0.49 15.93 -9.03
N LEU A 115 0.09 14.98 -9.76
CA LEU A 115 0.97 13.94 -9.23
C LEU A 115 2.39 14.11 -9.79
N PRO A 116 3.43 13.75 -9.01
CA PRO A 116 3.37 13.44 -7.59
C PRO A 116 3.15 14.74 -6.76
N PRO A 117 2.59 14.67 -5.54
CA PRO A 117 2.51 15.81 -4.66
C PRO A 117 3.90 16.17 -4.12
N GLN A 118 4.00 17.26 -3.39
CA GLN A 118 5.26 17.63 -2.75
C GLN A 118 5.75 16.53 -1.80
N ALA A 119 7.04 16.24 -1.81
CA ALA A 119 7.64 15.19 -0.98
C ALA A 119 7.36 15.33 0.53
N ARG A 120 7.03 16.55 0.99
CA ARG A 120 6.59 16.83 2.37
C ARG A 120 5.39 15.97 2.80
N VAL A 121 4.52 15.56 1.87
CA VAL A 121 3.42 14.62 2.14
C VAL A 121 3.90 13.36 2.85
N LEU A 122 5.08 12.85 2.50
CA LEU A 122 5.63 11.65 3.13
C LEU A 122 5.88 11.84 4.63
N SER A 123 6.38 13.02 5.03
CA SER A 123 6.60 13.34 6.45
C SER A 123 5.30 13.51 7.25
N THR A 124 4.19 13.82 6.57
CA THR A 124 2.86 13.94 7.18
C THR A 124 2.18 12.59 7.31
N VAL A 125 2.39 11.68 6.35
CA VAL A 125 1.67 10.41 6.26
C VAL A 125 2.46 9.26 6.87
N ILE A 126 3.80 9.31 6.93
CA ILE A 126 4.63 8.21 7.45
C ILE A 126 5.21 8.62 8.81
N GLY A 127 4.81 7.90 9.85
CA GLY A 127 5.47 7.92 11.16
C GLY A 127 6.40 6.71 11.29
N ILE A 128 7.66 6.94 11.64
CA ILE A 128 8.64 5.87 11.87
C ILE A 128 9.00 5.82 13.35
N THR A 129 8.91 4.63 13.95
CA THR A 129 9.32 4.38 15.34
C THR A 129 10.40 3.32 15.35
N PHE A 130 11.55 3.67 15.92
CA PHE A 130 12.65 2.72 16.16
C PHE A 130 12.48 2.12 17.55
N ILE A 131 12.42 0.79 17.61
CA ILE A 131 12.29 0.03 18.85
C ILE A 131 13.55 -0.80 19.01
N GLY A 132 14.40 -0.44 19.99
CA GLY A 132 15.64 -1.16 20.25
C GLY A 132 16.19 -0.90 21.65
N PRO A 133 17.28 -1.60 22.04
CA PRO A 133 17.97 -1.37 23.31
C PRO A 133 18.38 0.12 23.46
N ARG A 134 18.40 0.61 24.71
CA ARG A 134 18.78 2.00 25.01
C ARG A 134 20.16 2.31 24.42
N GLY A 135 20.25 3.34 23.58
CA GLY A 135 21.52 3.86 23.05
C GLY A 135 21.77 3.61 21.56
N VAL A 136 20.98 2.77 20.90
CA VAL A 136 21.11 2.54 19.45
C VAL A 136 20.61 3.78 18.68
N LYS A 137 21.56 4.58 18.18
CA LYS A 137 21.28 5.71 17.30
C LYS A 137 21.34 5.25 15.85
N MET A 138 20.19 5.24 15.17
CA MET A 138 20.19 5.04 13.73
C MET A 138 20.76 6.29 13.05
N ARG A 139 21.72 6.08 12.15
CA ARG A 139 22.37 7.18 11.41
C ARG A 139 21.64 7.51 10.11
N GLU A 140 20.99 6.52 9.49
CA GLU A 140 20.38 6.64 8.16
C GLU A 140 19.08 5.86 8.08
N LEU A 141 18.09 6.35 7.33
CA LEU A 141 16.81 5.65 7.10
C LEU A 141 17.01 4.42 6.18
N PRO A 142 16.20 3.35 6.29
CA PRO A 142 16.32 2.23 5.37
C PRO A 142 15.96 2.59 3.93
N ARG A 143 16.50 1.86 2.94
CA ARG A 143 16.22 2.10 1.52
C ARG A 143 14.74 2.03 1.13
N ILE A 144 13.90 1.34 1.89
CA ILE A 144 12.46 1.26 1.61
C ILE A 144 11.70 2.60 1.77
N PHE A 145 12.30 3.58 2.46
CA PHE A 145 11.77 4.95 2.58
C PHE A 145 12.41 5.93 1.59
N HIS A 146 13.40 5.47 0.83
CA HIS A 146 13.99 6.28 -0.22
C HIS A 146 13.07 6.30 -1.43
N VAL A 147 12.99 7.48 -2.05
CA VAL A 147 12.19 7.71 -3.25
C VAL A 147 13.11 7.72 -4.47
N ARG A 148 12.90 6.76 -5.37
CA ARG A 148 13.57 6.70 -6.67
C ARG A 148 12.78 7.50 -7.69
N ARG A 149 13.28 8.69 -8.03
CA ARG A 149 12.57 9.66 -8.89
C ARG A 149 12.25 9.07 -10.27
N GLU A 150 13.13 8.23 -10.81
CA GLU A 150 12.94 7.56 -12.08
C GLU A 150 11.80 6.55 -12.06
N ARG A 151 11.58 5.87 -10.92
CA ARG A 151 10.47 4.92 -10.75
C ARG A 151 9.15 5.66 -10.63
N VAL A 152 9.11 6.74 -9.84
CA VAL A 152 7.92 7.61 -9.73
C VAL A 152 7.54 8.20 -11.08
N HIS A 153 8.52 8.69 -11.85
CA HIS A 153 8.27 9.22 -13.19
C HIS A 153 7.68 8.16 -14.13
N LYS A 154 8.29 6.97 -14.20
CA LYS A 154 7.78 5.86 -15.04
C LYS A 154 6.38 5.40 -14.64
N ALA A 155 6.03 5.48 -13.36
CA ALA A 155 4.71 5.10 -12.85
C ALA A 155 3.60 6.11 -13.16
N LEU A 156 3.96 7.35 -13.54
CA LEU A 156 3.03 8.44 -13.83
C LEU A 156 2.91 8.79 -15.32
N LEU A 157 3.72 8.15 -16.17
CA LEU A 157 3.59 8.21 -17.64
C LEU A 157 2.58 7.19 -18.14
#